data_AF-A0A1G0WGT6-F1
#
_entry.id   AF-A0A1G0WGT6-F1
#
_cell.length_a   1.000
_cell.length_b   1.000
_cell.length_c   1.000
_cell.angle_alpha   90.00
_cell.angle_beta   90.00
_cell.angle_gamma   90.00
#
_symmetry.space_group_name_H-M   'P 1'
#
loop_
_entity.id
_entity.type
_entity.pdbx_description
1 polymer ?
#
loop_
_entity_poly.entity_id
_entity_poly.type
_entity_poly.pdbx_seq_one_letter_code
_entity_poly.pdbx_strand_id
1 'polypeptide(L)'
;MIHSGSRHLGQKVAKYYWRQAVKFSEKENIQLPNADLAFLPADLEEGLNYIRDMNFALEYAQENRKRMMAVFKDKISELLNGKVIFLQEVNIHHNYAALENHFGKDLWVHRKGATSAKDGEIGIIPGSMGTPSYIVKGKGNLDSFQSCSHGAGRAMSRSKASKNLTVEECNKDMEGIVFDRWNKNKKCYRKDAEYDLSEAPQAYKNIESVIESELDLIDPIVKLWPLAVLKG
;
A
#
# COMPACT_ATOMS: atom_id res chain seq x y z
N MET A 1 11.81 4.63 4.44
CA MET A 1 10.40 4.21 4.46
C MET A 1 10.33 2.70 4.28
N ILE A 2 9.42 1.99 4.96
CA ILE A 2 9.21 0.55 4.76
C ILE A 2 7.79 0.34 4.20
N HIS A 3 7.69 -0.11 2.94
CA HIS A 3 6.42 -0.47 2.33
C HIS A 3 6.32 -1.99 2.21
N SER A 4 5.62 -2.61 3.16
CA SER A 4 5.42 -4.06 3.19
C SER A 4 4.13 -4.43 3.91
N GLY A 5 3.58 -5.59 3.56
CA GLY A 5 2.32 -6.09 4.09
C GLY A 5 2.46 -7.43 4.80
N SER A 6 1.36 -8.18 4.81
CA SER A 6 1.20 -9.49 5.44
C SER A 6 1.90 -10.64 4.71
N ARG A 7 2.78 -10.33 3.74
CA ARG A 7 3.42 -11.32 2.84
C ARG A 7 2.36 -12.25 2.21
N HIS A 8 2.69 -13.52 2.03
CA HIS A 8 1.80 -14.51 1.40
C HIS A 8 0.60 -14.91 2.28
N LEU A 9 0.70 -14.72 3.60
CA LEU A 9 -0.34 -15.09 4.56
C LEU A 9 -1.66 -14.38 4.25
N GLY A 10 -1.66 -13.05 4.19
CA GLY A 10 -2.89 -12.29 3.91
C GLY A 10 -3.47 -12.57 2.52
N GLN A 11 -2.63 -12.89 1.52
CA GLN A 11 -3.12 -13.33 0.21
C GLN A 11 -3.88 -14.66 0.31
N LYS A 12 -3.39 -15.61 1.12
CA LYS A 12 -4.06 -16.89 1.34
C LYS A 12 -5.38 -16.73 2.08
N VAL A 13 -5.42 -15.89 3.12
CA VAL A 13 -6.64 -15.52 3.84
C VAL A 13 -7.67 -14.93 2.87
N ALA A 14 -7.31 -13.87 2.13
CA ALA A 14 -8.22 -13.22 1.20
C ALA A 14 -8.77 -14.18 0.13
N LYS A 15 -7.91 -15.03 -0.45
CA LYS A 15 -8.32 -16.01 -1.47
C LYS A 15 -9.23 -17.11 -0.91
N TYR A 16 -9.01 -17.51 0.33
CA TYR A 16 -9.86 -18.50 1.00
C TYR A 16 -11.28 -17.95 1.17
N TYR A 17 -11.43 -16.77 1.78
CA TYR A 17 -12.74 -16.18 2.03
C TYR A 17 -13.44 -15.70 0.75
N TRP A 18 -12.71 -15.23 -0.26
CA TRP A 18 -13.30 -14.91 -1.56
C TRP A 18 -14.00 -16.13 -2.19
N ARG A 19 -13.41 -17.32 -2.11
CA ARG A 19 -14.06 -18.55 -2.62
C ARG A 19 -15.33 -18.90 -1.86
N GLN A 20 -15.34 -18.64 -0.55
CA GLN A 20 -16.52 -18.85 0.28
C GLN A 20 -17.62 -17.83 -0.07
N ALA A 21 -17.25 -16.57 -0.31
CA ALA A 21 -18.15 -15.51 -0.77
C ALA A 21 -18.78 -15.84 -2.12
N VAL A 22 -18.01 -16.38 -3.07
CA VAL A 22 -18.54 -16.83 -4.38
C VAL A 22 -19.58 -17.94 -4.19
N LYS A 23 -19.26 -18.98 -3.40
CA LYS A 23 -20.21 -20.07 -3.11
C LYS A 23 -21.47 -19.59 -2.40
N PHE A 24 -21.32 -18.65 -1.46
CA PHE A 24 -22.45 -18.02 -0.78
C PHE A 24 -23.35 -17.30 -1.78
N SER A 25 -22.76 -16.51 -2.68
CA SER A 25 -23.49 -15.77 -3.71
C SER A 25 -24.25 -16.72 -4.66
N GLU A 26 -23.63 -17.83 -5.06
CA GLU A 26 -24.27 -18.88 -5.88
C GLU A 26 -25.45 -19.54 -5.14
N LYS A 27 -25.24 -19.93 -3.88
CA LYS A 27 -26.26 -20.59 -3.04
C LYS A 27 -27.49 -19.69 -2.83
N GLU A 28 -27.26 -18.42 -2.53
CA GLU A 28 -28.31 -17.44 -2.27
C GLU A 28 -28.87 -16.80 -3.56
N ASN A 29 -28.45 -17.27 -4.74
CA ASN A 29 -28.84 -16.76 -6.06
C ASN A 29 -28.62 -15.24 -6.23
N ILE A 30 -27.58 -14.70 -5.60
CA ILE A 30 -27.21 -13.29 -5.68
C ILE A 30 -26.57 -13.01 -7.04
N GLN A 31 -27.18 -12.11 -7.81
CA GLN A 31 -26.65 -11.66 -9.10
C GLN A 31 -25.57 -10.59 -8.89
N LEU A 32 -24.32 -10.94 -9.20
CA LEU A 32 -23.19 -10.03 -9.11
C LEU A 32 -22.78 -9.51 -10.50
N PRO A 33 -22.41 -8.22 -10.63
CA PRO A 33 -21.82 -7.71 -11.87
C PRO A 33 -20.51 -8.40 -12.24
N ASN A 34 -19.77 -8.89 -11.23
CA ASN A 34 -18.52 -9.63 -11.38
C ASN A 34 -18.29 -10.52 -10.14
N ALA A 35 -17.80 -11.73 -10.31
CA ALA A 35 -17.46 -12.64 -9.21
C ALA A 35 -16.38 -12.08 -8.25
N ASP A 36 -15.54 -11.15 -8.72
CA ASP A 36 -14.57 -10.44 -7.87
C ASP A 36 -15.23 -9.49 -6.85
N LEU A 37 -16.54 -9.23 -6.99
CA LEU A 37 -17.35 -8.44 -6.05
C LEU A 37 -18.16 -9.32 -5.07
N ALA A 38 -17.88 -10.63 -5.03
CA ALA A 38 -18.52 -11.51 -4.06
C ALA A 38 -18.20 -11.08 -2.62
N PHE A 39 -19.19 -11.15 -1.74
CA PHE A 39 -19.10 -10.72 -0.35
C PHE A 39 -19.71 -11.75 0.61
N LEU A 40 -19.39 -11.59 1.89
CA LEU A 40 -20.00 -12.33 3.00
C LEU A 40 -20.69 -11.32 3.93
N PRO A 41 -21.92 -11.57 4.38
CA PRO A 41 -22.55 -10.76 5.43
C PRO A 41 -21.67 -10.78 6.69
N ALA A 42 -21.48 -9.62 7.32
CA ALA A 42 -20.56 -9.46 8.45
C ALA A 42 -21.06 -10.13 9.75
N ASP A 43 -22.35 -10.44 9.82
CA ASP A 43 -23.03 -11.13 10.92
C ASP A 43 -23.12 -12.65 10.72
N LEU A 44 -22.76 -13.15 9.53
CA LEU A 44 -22.65 -14.58 9.25
C LEU A 44 -21.37 -15.15 9.84
N GLU A 45 -21.38 -16.42 10.24
CA GLU A 45 -20.20 -17.11 10.79
C GLU A 45 -18.97 -17.00 9.87
N GLU A 46 -19.12 -17.21 8.56
CA GLU A 46 -18.02 -17.03 7.61
C GLU A 46 -17.52 -15.59 7.52
N GLY A 47 -18.40 -14.60 7.66
CA GLY A 47 -18.04 -13.18 7.71
C GLY A 47 -17.26 -12.82 8.96
N LEU A 48 -17.72 -13.27 10.12
CA LEU A 48 -17.04 -13.11 11.41
C LEU A 48 -15.65 -13.78 11.39
N ASN A 49 -15.56 -14.97 10.82
CA ASN A 49 -14.30 -15.68 10.62
C ASN A 49 -13.35 -14.91 9.69
N TYR A 50 -13.84 -14.33 8.59
CA TYR A 50 -13.04 -13.47 7.72
C TYR A 50 -12.50 -12.26 8.47
N ILE A 51 -13.35 -11.56 9.23
CA ILE A 51 -12.96 -10.37 10.01
C ILE A 51 -11.84 -10.73 11.00
N ARG A 52 -11.97 -11.83 11.74
CA ARG A 52 -10.94 -12.34 12.64
C ARG A 52 -9.61 -12.56 11.92
N ASP A 53 -9.63 -13.31 10.82
CA ASP A 53 -8.41 -13.70 10.11
C ASP A 53 -7.78 -12.53 9.34
N MET A 54 -8.59 -11.58 8.87
CA MET A 54 -8.12 -10.31 8.32
C MET A 54 -7.37 -9.52 9.39
N ASN A 55 -7.94 -9.36 10.59
CA ASN A 55 -7.29 -8.65 11.68
C ASN A 55 -5.98 -9.31 12.10
N PHE A 56 -5.93 -10.65 12.16
CA PHE A 56 -4.68 -11.38 12.36
C PHE A 56 -3.64 -11.07 11.26
N ALA A 57 -4.06 -11.00 9.99
CA ALA A 57 -3.16 -10.63 8.90
C ALA A 57 -2.65 -9.18 9.00
N LEU A 58 -3.45 -8.26 9.54
CA LEU A 58 -3.04 -6.88 9.81
C LEU A 58 -2.00 -6.82 10.93
N GLU A 59 -2.24 -7.49 12.05
CA GLU A 59 -1.28 -7.60 13.15
C GLU A 59 0.04 -8.21 12.69
N TYR A 60 -0.02 -9.30 11.91
CA TYR A 60 1.16 -9.90 11.30
C TYR A 60 1.91 -8.91 10.40
N ALA A 61 1.20 -8.12 9.58
CA ALA A 61 1.82 -7.11 8.73
C ALA A 61 2.51 -6.00 9.54
N GLN A 62 1.89 -5.56 10.64
CA GLN A 62 2.45 -4.57 11.54
C GLN A 62 3.72 -5.10 12.23
N GLU A 63 3.69 -6.32 12.77
CA GLU A 63 4.85 -6.94 13.41
C GLU A 63 5.97 -7.18 12.39
N ASN A 64 5.66 -7.61 11.18
CA ASN A 64 6.62 -7.72 10.09
C ASN A 64 7.33 -6.37 9.84
N ARG A 65 6.58 -5.27 9.68
CA ARG A 65 7.15 -3.92 9.51
C ARG A 65 8.00 -3.50 10.71
N LYS A 66 7.55 -3.80 11.93
CA LYS A 66 8.29 -3.50 13.17
C LYS A 66 9.64 -4.22 13.21
N ARG A 67 9.69 -5.50 12.83
CA ARG A 67 10.95 -6.28 12.75
C ARG A 67 11.89 -5.72 11.70
N MET A 68 11.39 -5.39 10.50
CA MET A 68 12.20 -4.76 9.46
C MET A 68 12.74 -3.40 9.91
N MET A 69 11.92 -2.59 10.59
CA MET A 69 12.36 -1.30 11.14
C MET A 69 13.43 -1.48 12.22
N ALA A 70 13.28 -2.46 13.12
CA ALA A 70 14.28 -2.75 14.15
C ALA A 70 15.64 -3.11 13.54
N VAL A 71 15.66 -3.98 12.52
CA VAL A 71 16.90 -4.34 11.80
C VAL A 71 17.52 -3.13 11.10
N PHE A 72 16.69 -2.29 10.46
CA PHE A 72 17.17 -1.07 9.83
C PHE A 72 17.81 -0.11 10.84
N LYS A 73 17.13 0.13 11.98
CA LYS A 73 17.62 1.01 13.04
C LYS A 73 18.92 0.49 13.66
N ASP A 74 19.03 -0.81 13.89
CA ASP A 74 20.25 -1.45 14.38
C ASP A 74 21.44 -1.18 13.44
N LYS A 75 21.28 -1.49 12.14
CA LYS A 75 22.35 -1.35 11.15
C LYS A 75 22.75 0.11 10.90
N ILE A 76 21.79 1.03 10.86
CA ILE A 76 22.10 2.46 10.73
C ILE A 76 22.82 3.00 11.97
N SER A 77 22.43 2.54 13.16
CA SER A 77 23.12 2.94 14.40
C SER A 77 24.55 2.42 14.43
N GLU A 78 24.78 1.18 14.01
CA GLU A 78 26.11 0.59 13.88
C GLU A 78 26.99 1.38 12.90
N LEU A 79 26.49 1.63 11.68
CA LEU A 79 27.20 2.34 10.62
C LEU A 79 27.55 3.80 10.98
N LEU A 80 26.72 4.44 11.79
CA LEU A 80 26.91 5.84 12.22
C LEU A 80 27.53 5.94 13.61
N ASN A 81 28.06 4.85 14.17
CA ASN A 81 28.65 4.80 15.51
C ASN A 81 27.74 5.42 16.60
N GLY A 82 26.43 5.16 16.50
CA GLY A 82 25.41 5.70 17.41
C GLY A 82 25.06 7.18 17.20
N LYS A 83 25.64 7.86 16.20
CA LYS A 83 25.38 9.29 15.89
C LYS A 83 24.13 9.47 15.02
N VAL A 84 23.02 8.84 15.43
CA VAL A 84 21.73 8.93 14.75
C VAL A 84 20.62 9.05 15.77
N ILE A 85 19.65 9.91 15.50
CA ILE A 85 18.45 10.07 16.31
C ILE A 85 17.26 9.65 15.45
N PHE A 86 16.48 8.69 15.94
CA PHE A 86 15.22 8.32 15.33
C PHE A 86 14.11 9.16 15.97
N LEU A 87 13.41 9.93 15.15
CA LEU A 87 12.29 10.76 15.57
C LEU A 87 11.01 9.90 15.69
N GLN A 88 9.90 10.39 15.14
CA GLN A 88 8.62 9.71 15.14
C GLN A 88 8.56 8.57 14.12
N GLU A 89 8.02 7.42 14.54
CA GLU A 89 7.58 6.37 13.62
C GLU A 89 6.13 6.61 13.21
N VAL A 90 5.87 6.55 11.90
CA VAL A 90 4.52 6.57 11.32
C VAL A 90 4.27 5.20 10.71
N ASN A 91 3.14 4.57 11.08
CA ASN A 91 2.78 3.24 10.63
C ASN A 91 1.30 3.20 10.28
N ILE A 92 0.99 2.84 9.03
CA ILE A 92 -0.38 2.82 8.51
C ILE A 92 -0.66 1.53 7.74
N HIS A 93 -1.93 1.14 7.73
CA HIS A 93 -2.47 0.14 6.81
C HIS A 93 -3.20 0.84 5.65
N HIS A 94 -3.16 0.24 4.47
CA HIS A 94 -3.84 0.77 3.28
C HIS A 94 -4.66 -0.27 2.50
N ASN A 95 -4.80 -1.48 3.07
CA ASN A 95 -5.60 -2.58 2.54
C ASN A 95 -6.25 -3.31 3.72
N TYR A 96 -7.46 -2.91 4.11
CA TYR A 96 -8.20 -3.47 5.24
C TYR A 96 -9.67 -3.04 5.20
N ALA A 97 -10.50 -3.67 6.03
CA ALA A 97 -11.80 -3.15 6.41
C ALA A 97 -11.84 -2.93 7.92
N ALA A 98 -12.60 -1.94 8.40
CA ALA A 98 -12.79 -1.69 9.82
C ALA A 98 -14.22 -1.26 10.10
N LEU A 99 -14.74 -1.63 11.27
CA LEU A 99 -16.02 -1.13 11.76
C LEU A 99 -15.80 0.27 12.33
N GLU A 100 -16.47 1.25 11.76
CA GLU A 100 -16.32 2.66 12.12
C GLU A 100 -17.68 3.33 12.25
N ASN A 101 -17.79 4.29 13.16
CA ASN A 101 -19.01 5.08 13.30
C ASN A 101 -18.93 6.31 12.39
N HIS A 102 -19.83 6.39 11.42
CA HIS A 102 -19.97 7.54 10.52
C HIS A 102 -21.45 7.87 10.37
N PHE A 103 -21.79 9.16 10.40
CA PHE A 103 -23.17 9.65 10.27
C PHE A 103 -24.15 8.99 11.26
N GLY A 104 -23.67 8.66 12.47
CA GLY A 104 -24.46 8.04 13.53
C GLY A 104 -24.75 6.55 13.34
N LYS A 105 -24.03 5.87 12.44
CA LYS A 105 -24.19 4.43 12.17
C LYS A 105 -22.84 3.72 12.15
N ASP A 106 -22.84 2.47 12.59
CA ASP A 106 -21.67 1.60 12.46
C ASP A 106 -21.62 1.01 11.05
N LEU A 107 -20.52 1.27 10.35
CA LEU A 107 -20.30 0.88 8.96
C LEU A 107 -18.97 0.13 8.84
N TRP A 108 -18.95 -0.92 8.02
CA TRP A 108 -17.70 -1.51 7.56
C TRP A 108 -17.10 -0.62 6.46
N VAL A 109 -16.03 0.10 6.80
CA VAL A 109 -15.29 0.94 5.84
C VAL A 109 -14.18 0.11 5.22
N HIS A 110 -14.29 -0.16 3.92
CA HIS A 110 -13.31 -0.92 3.15
C HIS A 110 -12.31 0.03 2.49
N ARG A 111 -11.03 -0.06 2.88
CA ARG A 111 -9.93 0.70 2.28
C ARG A 111 -9.02 -0.22 1.49
N LYS A 112 -8.92 0.00 0.17
CA LYS A 112 -8.02 -0.73 -0.73
C LYS A 112 -7.24 0.27 -1.57
N GLY A 113 -5.98 0.47 -1.26
CA GLY A 113 -5.17 1.55 -1.82
C GLY A 113 -5.53 2.94 -1.28
N ALA A 114 -6.18 2.99 -0.11
CA ALA A 114 -6.57 4.19 0.62
C ALA A 114 -6.19 4.05 2.10
N THR A 115 -6.01 5.15 2.81
CA THR A 115 -5.58 5.17 4.22
C THR A 115 -6.53 5.98 5.08
N SER A 116 -6.47 5.77 6.41
CA SER A 116 -7.19 6.61 7.37
C SER A 116 -6.57 8.02 7.39
N ALA A 117 -7.43 9.02 7.43
CA ALA A 117 -7.11 10.44 7.44
C ALA A 117 -8.04 11.17 8.43
N LYS A 118 -8.22 10.58 9.62
CA LYS A 118 -9.00 11.20 10.69
C LYS A 118 -8.40 12.55 11.08
N ASP A 119 -9.22 13.42 11.65
CA ASP A 119 -8.76 14.75 12.04
C ASP A 119 -7.53 14.65 12.95
N GLY A 120 -6.42 15.23 12.50
CA GLY A 120 -5.15 15.21 13.19
C GLY A 120 -4.30 13.95 13.07
N GLU A 121 -4.77 12.90 12.40
CA GLU A 121 -4.03 11.65 12.22
C GLU A 121 -2.82 11.84 11.31
N ILE A 122 -1.63 11.40 11.74
CA ILE A 122 -0.41 11.46 10.93
C ILE A 122 -0.36 10.26 9.99
N GLY A 123 -0.34 10.55 8.68
CA GLY A 123 -0.27 9.57 7.61
C GLY A 123 1.03 9.65 6.82
N ILE A 124 1.21 8.69 5.91
CA ILE A 124 2.31 8.65 4.95
C ILE A 124 1.80 8.25 3.57
N ILE A 125 2.12 9.04 2.55
CA ILE A 125 1.71 8.83 1.16
C ILE A 125 2.98 8.64 0.31
N PRO A 126 3.41 7.38 0.06
CA PRO A 126 4.50 7.07 -0.86
C PRO A 126 4.25 7.53 -2.29
N GLY A 127 5.29 8.10 -2.90
CA GLY A 127 5.39 8.25 -4.34
C GLY A 127 5.82 6.94 -5.00
N SER A 128 6.94 6.98 -5.71
CA SER A 128 7.60 5.85 -6.37
C SER A 128 9.05 5.71 -5.87
N MET A 129 9.82 4.81 -6.47
CA MET A 129 11.25 4.66 -6.15
C MET A 129 12.08 5.93 -6.43
N GLY A 130 11.63 6.77 -7.37
CA GLY A 130 12.34 7.97 -7.81
C GLY A 130 11.64 9.30 -7.51
N THR A 131 10.47 9.26 -6.88
CA THR A 131 9.65 10.46 -6.63
C THR A 131 9.44 10.68 -5.13
N PRO A 132 9.11 11.92 -4.71
CA PRO A 132 8.98 12.21 -3.30
C PRO A 132 7.83 11.44 -2.66
N SER A 133 7.89 11.32 -1.34
CA SER A 133 6.80 10.83 -0.50
C SER A 133 6.41 11.90 0.50
N TYR A 134 5.20 11.81 1.04
CA TYR A 134 4.66 12.83 1.93
C TYR A 134 4.32 12.27 3.30
N ILE A 135 4.70 12.99 4.36
CA ILE A 135 4.05 12.90 5.66
C ILE A 135 2.92 13.91 5.68
N VAL A 136 1.73 13.46 6.03
CA VAL A 136 0.51 14.25 5.96
C VAL A 136 -0.24 14.21 7.30
N LYS A 137 -1.11 15.19 7.52
CA LYS A 137 -2.08 15.21 8.63
C LYS A 137 -3.48 15.10 8.05
N GLY A 138 -4.32 14.20 8.57
CA GLY A 138 -5.70 14.07 8.15
C GLY A 138 -6.56 15.27 8.57
N LYS A 139 -7.50 15.66 7.71
CA LYS A 139 -8.49 16.71 7.98
C LYS A 139 -9.81 16.18 8.52
N GLY A 140 -9.97 14.85 8.58
CA GLY A 140 -11.19 14.22 9.09
C GLY A 140 -12.42 14.47 8.21
N ASN A 141 -12.23 14.69 6.90
CA ASN A 141 -13.33 14.91 5.96
C ASN A 141 -14.33 13.73 6.00
N LEU A 142 -15.59 14.02 6.32
CA LEU A 142 -16.62 13.00 6.49
C LEU A 142 -17.08 12.40 5.16
N ASP A 143 -17.03 13.17 4.06
CA ASP A 143 -17.48 12.70 2.73
C ASP A 143 -16.57 11.59 2.19
N SER A 144 -15.32 11.54 2.65
CA SER A 144 -14.37 10.46 2.33
C SER A 144 -14.33 9.35 3.38
N PHE A 145 -15.28 9.32 4.32
CA PHE A 145 -15.21 8.45 5.51
C PHE A 145 -13.86 8.61 6.23
N GLN A 146 -13.39 9.86 6.33
CA GLN A 146 -12.11 10.22 6.94
C GLN A 146 -10.94 9.42 6.34
N SER A 147 -10.89 9.37 5.01
CA SER A 147 -9.86 8.62 4.27
C SER A 147 -9.15 9.49 3.25
N CYS A 148 -7.94 9.09 2.86
CA CYS A 148 -7.16 9.71 1.79
C CYS A 148 -6.45 8.65 0.93
N SER A 149 -5.71 9.08 -0.09
CA SER A 149 -4.92 8.18 -0.94
C SER A 149 -3.83 7.48 -0.12
N HIS A 150 -3.37 6.30 -0.58
CA HIS A 150 -2.19 5.66 0.02
C HIS A 150 -0.88 5.98 -0.69
N GLY A 151 -0.93 6.55 -1.89
CA GLY A 151 0.25 6.74 -2.73
C GLY A 151 -0.10 7.10 -4.16
N ALA A 152 0.93 7.31 -4.99
CA ALA A 152 0.78 7.79 -6.36
C ALA A 152 -0.16 6.91 -7.22
N GLY A 153 -0.19 5.61 -6.96
CA GLY A 153 -0.93 4.65 -7.77
C GLY A 153 -0.29 4.44 -9.14
N ARG A 154 -0.60 3.30 -9.76
CA ARG A 154 0.03 2.91 -11.02
C ARG A 154 -0.61 3.62 -12.21
N ALA A 155 0.20 4.16 -13.10
CA ALA A 155 -0.24 4.66 -14.41
C ALA A 155 -0.31 3.53 -15.45
N MET A 156 0.43 2.44 -15.23
CA MET A 156 0.41 1.27 -16.12
C MET A 156 0.59 -0.06 -15.37
N SER A 157 0.12 -1.15 -16.00
CA SER A 157 0.30 -2.49 -15.46
C SER A 157 1.78 -2.86 -15.37
N ARG A 158 2.12 -3.79 -14.47
CA ARG A 158 3.50 -4.28 -14.31
C ARG A 158 4.09 -4.80 -15.62
N SER A 159 3.30 -5.59 -16.35
CA SER A 159 3.72 -6.13 -17.65
C SER A 159 3.89 -5.04 -18.71
N LYS A 160 3.09 -3.97 -18.69
CA LYS A 160 3.23 -2.86 -19.63
C LYS A 160 4.48 -2.04 -19.33
N ALA A 161 4.77 -1.79 -18.06
CA ALA A 161 5.99 -1.10 -17.64
C ALA A 161 7.26 -1.85 -18.10
N SER A 162 7.40 -3.14 -17.76
CA SER A 162 8.58 -3.92 -18.16
C SER A 162 8.72 -4.11 -19.66
N LYS A 163 7.64 -3.96 -20.43
CA LYS A 163 7.67 -4.08 -21.90
C LYS A 163 8.08 -2.76 -22.58
N ASN A 164 7.57 -1.65 -22.06
CA ASN A 164 7.63 -0.38 -22.77
C ASN A 164 8.75 0.53 -22.28
N LEU A 165 9.24 0.33 -21.06
CA LEU A 165 10.30 1.15 -20.48
C LEU A 165 11.66 0.53 -20.80
N THR A 166 12.67 1.39 -20.94
CA THR A 166 14.07 0.98 -21.07
C THR A 166 14.82 1.19 -19.76
N VAL A 167 15.91 0.47 -19.57
CA VAL A 167 16.76 0.61 -18.38
C VAL A 167 17.40 2.01 -18.35
N GLU A 168 17.78 2.53 -19.51
CA GLU A 168 18.38 3.85 -19.68
C GLU A 168 17.43 4.96 -19.22
N GLU A 169 16.17 4.93 -19.67
CA GLU A 169 15.13 5.86 -19.21
C GLU A 169 14.86 5.73 -17.72
N CYS A 170 14.76 4.50 -17.20
CA CYS A 170 14.52 4.28 -15.78
C CYS A 170 15.70 4.75 -14.91
N ASN A 171 16.95 4.61 -15.37
CA ASN A 171 18.12 5.07 -14.65
C ASN A 171 18.19 6.60 -14.57
N LYS A 172 17.72 7.30 -15.62
CA LYS A 172 17.64 8.76 -15.63
C LYS A 172 16.72 9.28 -14.52
N ASP A 173 15.57 8.65 -14.32
CA ASP A 173 14.62 9.03 -13.26
C ASP A 173 15.08 8.58 -11.86
N MET A 174 16.16 7.81 -11.77
CA MET A 174 16.80 7.39 -10.53
C MET A 174 18.12 8.13 -10.26
N GLU A 175 18.45 9.16 -11.07
CA GLU A 175 19.69 9.91 -10.93
C GLU A 175 19.83 10.52 -9.52
N GLY A 176 20.99 10.33 -8.89
CA GLY A 176 21.26 10.77 -7.52
C GLY A 176 20.67 9.88 -6.41
N ILE A 177 19.93 8.82 -6.77
CA ILE A 177 19.35 7.87 -5.82
C ILE A 177 20.15 6.57 -5.84
N VAL A 178 20.57 6.10 -4.68
CA VAL A 178 21.24 4.80 -4.56
C VAL A 178 20.20 3.68 -4.65
N PHE A 179 20.30 2.77 -5.60
CA PHE A 179 19.37 1.65 -5.68
C PHE A 179 20.04 0.38 -6.18
N ASP A 180 19.49 -0.78 -5.83
CA ASP A 180 19.90 -2.05 -6.41
C ASP A 180 19.63 -2.06 -7.92
N ARG A 181 20.46 -2.75 -8.72
CA ARG A 181 20.23 -2.85 -10.16
C ARG A 181 18.86 -3.46 -10.47
N TRP A 182 18.29 -3.09 -11.62
CA TRP A 182 17.07 -3.73 -12.13
C TRP A 182 17.26 -5.24 -12.20
N ASN A 183 16.33 -5.97 -11.57
CA ASN A 183 16.38 -7.42 -11.56
C ASN A 183 16.09 -7.96 -12.96
N LYS A 184 16.76 -9.05 -13.35
CA LYS A 184 16.32 -9.81 -14.53
C LYS A 184 14.88 -10.25 -14.35
N ASN A 185 14.12 -10.19 -15.42
CA ASN A 185 12.72 -10.56 -15.40
C ASN A 185 12.55 -12.07 -15.20
N LYS A 186 12.49 -12.52 -13.94
CA LYS A 186 12.27 -13.93 -13.59
C LYS A 186 10.80 -14.35 -13.71
N LYS A 187 9.87 -13.39 -13.79
CA LYS A 187 8.44 -13.65 -13.92
C LYS A 187 8.06 -13.54 -15.38
N CYS A 188 7.86 -14.69 -16.01
CA CYS A 188 7.47 -14.90 -17.40
C CYS A 188 6.17 -14.14 -17.79
N TYR A 189 6.23 -12.83 -18.02
CA TYR A 189 5.11 -12.08 -18.61
C TYR A 189 5.21 -11.96 -20.13
N ARG A 190 6.39 -12.21 -20.74
CA ARG A 190 6.65 -12.59 -22.16
C ARG A 190 8.17 -12.59 -22.43
N LYS A 191 8.61 -13.23 -23.53
CA LYS A 191 10.04 -13.43 -23.92
C LYS A 191 10.83 -12.13 -24.20
N ASP A 192 10.16 -10.98 -24.31
CA ASP A 192 10.73 -9.79 -24.93
C ASP A 192 11.16 -8.70 -23.92
N ALA A 193 11.00 -8.93 -22.61
CA ALA A 193 11.37 -7.98 -21.56
C ALA A 193 12.47 -8.57 -20.66
N GLU A 194 13.71 -8.09 -20.84
CA GLU A 194 14.89 -8.60 -20.12
C GLU A 194 14.89 -8.24 -18.62
N TYR A 195 14.38 -7.06 -18.27
CA TYR A 195 14.41 -6.51 -16.92
C TYR A 195 13.02 -6.32 -16.31
N ASP A 196 12.92 -6.46 -14.98
CA ASP A 196 11.73 -6.11 -14.22
C ASP A 196 11.74 -4.60 -13.89
N LEU A 197 11.11 -3.82 -14.76
CA LEU A 197 10.91 -2.38 -14.60
C LEU A 197 9.52 -2.06 -14.05
N SER A 198 8.86 -3.03 -13.41
CA SER A 198 7.49 -2.87 -12.97
C SER A 198 7.33 -1.83 -11.86
N GLU A 199 8.39 -1.49 -11.15
CA GLU A 199 8.38 -0.50 -10.07
C GLU A 199 9.16 0.78 -10.41
N ALA A 200 9.56 0.95 -11.68
CA ALA A 200 10.21 2.16 -12.14
C ALA A 200 9.33 3.41 -11.92
N PRO A 201 9.91 4.60 -11.69
CA PRO A 201 9.16 5.83 -11.43
C PRO A 201 8.05 6.10 -12.46
N GLN A 202 8.34 5.89 -13.74
CA GLN A 202 7.43 6.10 -14.87
C GLN A 202 6.21 5.16 -14.85
N ALA A 203 6.25 4.06 -14.09
CA ALA A 203 5.11 3.15 -13.96
C ALA A 203 3.99 3.72 -13.07
N TYR A 204 4.28 4.81 -12.36
CA TYR A 204 3.40 5.47 -11.39
C TYR A 204 2.85 6.79 -11.93
N LYS A 205 1.74 7.25 -11.35
CA LYS A 205 1.25 8.61 -11.61
C LYS A 205 2.17 9.63 -10.96
N ASN A 206 2.02 10.89 -11.34
CA ASN A 206 2.70 11.98 -10.64
C ASN A 206 2.13 12.12 -9.22
N ILE A 207 2.99 11.97 -8.21
CA ILE A 207 2.61 12.10 -6.80
C ILE A 207 2.13 13.52 -6.48
N GLU A 208 2.68 14.56 -7.11
CA GLU A 208 2.26 15.94 -6.88
C GLU A 208 0.79 16.13 -7.24
N SER A 209 0.38 15.63 -8.41
CA SER A 209 -1.02 15.72 -8.85
C SER A 209 -1.97 14.95 -7.94
N VAL A 210 -1.52 13.85 -7.33
CA VAL A 210 -2.33 13.11 -6.34
C VAL A 210 -2.53 13.96 -5.09
N ILE A 211 -1.45 14.52 -4.54
CA ILE A 211 -1.49 15.38 -3.35
C ILE A 211 -2.35 16.63 -3.59
N GLU A 212 -2.18 17.29 -4.74
CA GLU A 212 -2.97 18.47 -5.13
C GLU A 212 -4.47 18.16 -5.22
N SER A 213 -4.83 16.94 -5.62
CA SER A 213 -6.24 16.52 -5.79
C SER A 213 -6.95 16.19 -4.50
N GLU A 214 -6.25 16.13 -3.36
CA GLU A 214 -6.81 15.71 -2.06
C GLU A 214 -6.47 16.67 -0.91
N LEU A 215 -6.17 17.93 -1.22
CA LEU A 215 -5.88 18.96 -0.22
C LEU A 215 -7.07 19.29 0.69
N ASP A 216 -8.28 18.87 0.34
CA ASP A 216 -9.47 18.90 1.19
C ASP A 216 -9.51 17.74 2.20
N LEU A 217 -8.73 16.67 1.98
CA LEU A 217 -8.67 15.48 2.83
C LEU A 217 -7.46 15.50 3.79
N ILE A 218 -6.35 16.13 3.38
CA ILE A 218 -5.09 16.15 4.13
C ILE A 218 -4.39 17.51 4.12
N ASP A 219 -3.48 17.69 5.07
CA ASP A 219 -2.44 18.73 5.05
C ASP A 219 -1.06 18.09 4.84
N PRO A 220 -0.34 18.39 3.76
CA PRO A 220 1.05 17.96 3.59
C PRO A 220 1.96 18.67 4.60
N ILE A 221 2.67 17.91 5.43
CA ILE A 221 3.54 18.46 6.48
C ILE A 221 5.02 18.39 6.07
N VAL A 222 5.44 17.24 5.53
CA VAL A 222 6.84 17.00 5.17
C VAL A 222 6.90 16.31 3.82
N LYS A 223 7.75 16.83 2.94
CA LYS A 223 8.12 16.19 1.67
C LYS A 223 9.46 15.49 1.82
N LEU A 224 9.49 14.20 1.54
CA LEU A 224 10.65 13.32 1.70
C LEU A 224 11.16 12.89 0.33
N TRP A 225 12.44 13.10 0.06
CA TRP A 225 13.09 12.61 -1.15
C TRP A 225 13.84 11.30 -0.87
N PRO A 226 13.74 10.29 -1.75
CA PRO A 226 14.51 9.07 -1.61
C PRO A 226 16.01 9.34 -1.78
N LEU A 227 16.81 8.86 -0.83
CA LEU A 227 18.28 8.80 -0.97
C LEU A 227 18.75 7.42 -1.40
N ALA A 228 18.06 6.39 -0.91
CA ALA A 228 18.35 5.01 -1.24
C ALA A 228 17.09 4.16 -1.32
N VAL A 229 17.07 3.18 -2.23
CA VAL A 229 15.98 2.22 -2.42
C VAL A 229 16.52 0.80 -2.45
N LEU A 230 16.08 0.00 -1.48
CA LEU A 230 16.36 -1.44 -1.41
C LEU A 230 15.08 -2.19 -1.72
N LYS A 231 15.13 -3.09 -2.71
CA LYS A 231 13.95 -3.82 -3.18
C LYS A 231 14.16 -5.33 -3.07
N GLY A 232 13.25 -5.99 -2.35
CA GLY A 232 13.13 -7.45 -2.30
C GLY A 232 12.33 -8.06 -3.45
#